data_AF-A0A8S9RKZ4-F1
#
_entry.id   AF-A0A8S9RKZ4-F1
#
_cell.length_a   1.000
_cell.length_b   1.000
_cell.length_c   1.000
_cell.angle_alpha   90.00
_cell.angle_beta   90.00
_cell.angle_gamma   90.00
#
_symmetry.space_group_name_H-M   'P 1'
#
loop_
_entity.id
_entity.type
_entity.pdbx_description
1 polymer ?
#
loop_
_entity_poly.entity_id
_entity_poly.type
_entity_poly.pdbx_seq_one_letter_code
_entity_poly.pdbx_strand_id
1 'polypeptide(L)'
;MSTTGEDGFQCGFDTLSVDELFKGNMPDWLPDDYATSTLLLLQYYEMKESEVEQAKEWLHLYAELALYTKKQTDPLMFERSKPLELGKVVVQTRGVVDSLKEVELLDNAVFFITFKTSCGRVWKGIIRRTRDGIPEHLSLEAKCFT
;
A
#
# COMPACT_ATOMS: atom_id res chain seq x y z
N MET A 1 17.39 18.36 45.22
CA MET A 1 17.01 17.06 44.64
C MET A 1 15.61 17.18 44.11
N SER A 2 15.45 16.98 42.81
CA SER A 2 14.29 16.42 42.12
C SER A 2 14.53 16.66 40.64
N THR A 3 15.15 15.66 40.01
CA THR A 3 15.29 15.52 38.56
C THR A 3 13.91 15.27 37.98
N THR A 4 13.36 16.26 37.27
CA THR A 4 12.20 16.08 36.39
C THR A 4 12.58 15.10 35.29
N GLY A 5 11.76 14.07 35.15
CA GLY A 5 12.00 12.91 34.29
C GLY A 5 12.26 13.29 32.83
N GLU A 6 13.19 12.55 32.25
CA GLU A 6 13.40 12.49 30.81
C GLU A 6 12.13 11.91 30.18
N ASP A 7 11.33 12.76 29.52
CA ASP A 7 10.40 12.32 28.49
C ASP A 7 11.24 11.67 27.39
N GLY A 8 11.32 10.34 27.43
CA GLY A 8 12.02 9.56 26.43
C GLY A 8 11.42 9.84 25.05
N PHE A 9 12.18 10.49 24.19
CA PHE A 9 11.89 10.60 22.76
C PHE A 9 11.66 9.19 22.21
N GLN A 10 10.41 8.86 21.89
CA GLN A 10 10.07 7.57 21.29
C GLN A 10 10.50 7.60 19.82
N CYS A 11 11.71 7.10 19.55
CA CYS A 11 12.34 7.09 18.22
C CYS A 11 11.76 5.99 17.28
N GLY A 12 10.86 5.13 17.77
CA GLY A 12 10.31 4.00 17.02
C GLY A 12 8.90 4.27 16.49
N PHE A 13 8.51 3.56 15.42
CA PHE A 13 7.16 3.62 14.86
C PHE A 13 6.11 3.19 15.88
N ASP A 14 5.15 4.05 16.19
CA ASP A 14 4.07 3.73 17.13
C ASP A 14 2.95 2.93 16.44
N THR A 15 3.02 1.62 16.57
CA THR A 15 1.97 0.72 16.04
C THR A 15 0.61 0.88 16.73
N LEU A 16 0.53 1.50 17.91
CA LEU A 16 -0.73 1.66 18.64
C LEU A 16 -1.60 2.77 18.05
N SER A 17 -0.98 3.82 17.50
CA SER A 17 -1.68 4.97 16.90
C SER A 17 -2.26 4.69 15.51
N VAL A 18 -1.84 3.61 14.84
CA VAL A 18 -2.43 3.15 13.57
C VAL A 18 -3.92 2.82 13.77
N ASP A 19 -4.74 2.99 12.75
CA ASP A 19 -6.15 2.61 12.80
C ASP A 19 -6.33 1.08 12.73
N GLU A 20 -7.25 0.52 13.53
CA GLU A 20 -7.47 -0.93 13.64
C GLU A 20 -7.77 -1.63 12.30
N LEU A 21 -8.39 -0.94 11.33
CA LEU A 21 -8.63 -1.49 9.99
C LEU A 21 -7.34 -1.84 9.26
N PHE A 22 -6.24 -1.16 9.57
CA PHE A 22 -4.93 -1.29 8.93
C PHE A 22 -3.91 -2.00 9.84
N LYS A 23 -4.36 -2.76 10.83
CA LYS A 23 -3.51 -3.60 11.68
C LYS A 23 -3.66 -5.08 11.35
N GLY A 24 -2.87 -5.91 12.02
CA GLY A 24 -2.96 -7.37 11.93
C GLY A 24 -2.33 -7.95 10.66
N ASN A 25 -2.81 -9.12 10.22
CA ASN A 25 -2.26 -9.80 9.05
C ASN A 25 -2.50 -9.00 7.76
N MET A 26 -1.60 -9.13 6.78
CA MET A 26 -1.84 -8.59 5.45
C MET A 26 -3.09 -9.21 4.83
N PRO A 27 -3.99 -8.41 4.24
CA PRO A 27 -5.24 -8.93 3.68
C PRO A 27 -4.98 -9.88 2.51
N ASP A 28 -6.03 -10.59 2.12
CA ASP A 28 -6.08 -11.28 0.84
C ASP A 28 -6.43 -10.29 -0.28
N TRP A 29 -6.50 -10.77 -1.51
CA TRP A 29 -6.88 -9.92 -2.63
C TRP A 29 -8.31 -9.38 -2.50
N LEU A 30 -8.66 -8.40 -3.34
CA LEU A 30 -9.99 -7.81 -3.41
C LEU A 30 -11.10 -8.88 -3.43
N PRO A 31 -12.17 -8.71 -2.63
CA PRO A 31 -13.37 -9.55 -2.71
C PRO A 31 -13.97 -9.52 -4.12
N ASP A 32 -14.56 -10.62 -4.59
CA ASP A 32 -15.12 -10.67 -5.96
C ASP A 32 -16.28 -9.67 -6.18
N ASP A 33 -16.97 -9.28 -5.11
CA ASP A 33 -18.12 -8.38 -5.10
C ASP A 33 -17.79 -6.94 -4.64
N TYR A 34 -16.51 -6.57 -4.54
CA TYR A 34 -16.09 -5.26 -4.03
C TYR A 34 -16.70 -4.08 -4.82
N ALA A 35 -17.02 -4.29 -6.11
CA ALA A 35 -17.59 -3.30 -7.01
C ALA A 35 -19.14 -3.27 -7.03
N THR A 36 -19.81 -4.25 -6.41
CA THR A 36 -21.28 -4.38 -6.45
C THR A 36 -21.93 -4.24 -5.08
N SER A 37 -21.18 -4.44 -4.00
CA SER A 37 -21.67 -4.23 -2.63
C SER A 37 -21.63 -2.75 -2.26
N THR A 38 -22.80 -2.16 -1.98
CA THR A 38 -22.94 -0.75 -1.54
C THR A 38 -22.16 -0.42 -0.28
N LEU A 39 -21.89 -1.40 0.59
CA LEU A 39 -21.08 -1.19 1.81
C LEU A 39 -19.57 -1.22 1.54
N LEU A 40 -19.13 -2.04 0.59
CA LEU A 40 -17.72 -2.11 0.18
C LEU A 40 -17.36 -0.95 -0.75
N LEU A 41 -18.28 -0.50 -1.60
CA LEU A 41 -18.10 0.69 -2.45
C LEU A 41 -17.71 1.95 -1.67
N LEU A 42 -18.11 2.08 -0.41
CA LEU A 42 -17.74 3.22 0.43
C LEU A 42 -16.30 3.15 0.95
N GLN A 43 -15.66 1.98 0.87
CA GLN A 43 -14.32 1.71 1.40
C GLN A 43 -13.29 1.48 0.31
N TYR A 44 -13.70 1.34 -0.96
CA TYR A 44 -12.79 1.09 -2.08
C TYR A 44 -12.87 2.22 -3.10
N TYR A 45 -11.71 2.78 -3.40
CA TYR A 45 -11.51 3.75 -4.46
C TYR A 45 -10.76 3.11 -5.63
N GLU A 46 -11.37 3.07 -6.81
CA GLU A 46 -10.71 2.62 -8.03
C GLU A 46 -10.09 3.83 -8.75
N MET A 47 -8.76 3.82 -8.87
CA MET A 47 -8.04 4.91 -9.54
C MET A 47 -8.30 4.90 -11.04
N LYS A 48 -8.48 6.08 -11.63
CA LYS A 48 -8.54 6.24 -13.09
C LYS A 48 -7.15 6.03 -13.70
N GLU A 49 -7.09 5.59 -14.95
CA GLU A 49 -5.81 5.40 -15.66
C GLU A 49 -4.93 6.66 -15.66
N SER A 50 -5.53 7.84 -15.80
CA SER A 50 -4.83 9.13 -15.71
C SER A 50 -4.23 9.40 -14.32
N GLU A 51 -4.88 8.93 -13.26
CA GLU A 51 -4.40 9.06 -11.89
C GLU A 51 -3.27 8.06 -11.61
N VAL A 52 -3.37 6.84 -12.15
CA VAL A 52 -2.30 5.85 -12.10
C VAL A 52 -1.04 6.39 -12.80
N GLU A 53 -1.19 7.04 -13.96
CA GLU A 53 -0.06 7.66 -14.66
C GLU A 53 0.49 8.88 -13.88
N GLN A 54 -0.36 9.69 -13.25
CA GLN A 54 0.08 10.80 -12.39
C GLN A 54 0.87 10.30 -11.17
N ALA A 55 0.45 9.19 -10.58
CA ALA A 55 1.03 8.57 -9.38
C ALA A 55 2.12 7.53 -9.68
N LYS A 56 2.51 7.39 -10.95
CA LYS A 56 3.28 6.25 -11.47
C LYS A 56 4.54 5.96 -10.68
N GLU A 57 5.33 6.98 -10.34
CA GLU A 57 6.64 6.80 -9.70
C GLU A 57 6.54 6.06 -8.36
N TRP A 58 5.63 6.48 -7.48
CA TRP A 58 5.48 5.85 -6.18
C TRP A 58 4.64 4.56 -6.24
N LEU A 59 3.70 4.45 -7.19
CA LEU A 59 3.01 3.18 -7.45
C LEU A 59 3.97 2.11 -7.98
N HIS A 60 4.98 2.49 -8.76
CA HIS A 60 6.06 1.60 -9.17
C HIS A 60 6.89 1.14 -7.97
N LEU A 61 7.25 2.04 -7.06
CA LEU A 61 7.93 1.67 -5.80
C LEU A 61 7.13 0.61 -5.03
N TYR A 62 5.81 0.79 -4.96
CA TYR A 62 4.89 -0.14 -4.32
C TYR A 62 4.82 -1.50 -5.03
N ALA A 63 4.70 -1.50 -6.35
CA ALA A 63 4.71 -2.74 -7.15
C ALA A 63 6.05 -3.49 -7.04
N GLU A 64 7.17 -2.78 -7.06
CA GLU A 64 8.51 -3.35 -6.88
C GLU A 64 8.69 -3.94 -5.48
N LEU A 65 8.24 -3.23 -4.43
CA LEU A 65 8.29 -3.74 -3.06
C LEU A 65 7.47 -5.04 -2.93
N ALA A 66 6.26 -5.07 -3.49
CA ALA A 66 5.45 -6.28 -3.53
C ALA A 66 6.18 -7.42 -4.24
N LEU A 67 6.68 -7.18 -5.46
CA LEU A 67 7.41 -8.21 -6.22
C LEU A 67 8.65 -8.72 -5.45
N TYR A 68 9.37 -7.82 -4.79
CA TYR A 68 10.55 -8.16 -4.00
C TYR A 68 10.21 -9.17 -2.89
N THR A 69 9.07 -9.04 -2.21
CA THR A 69 8.64 -10.03 -1.18
C THR A 69 8.52 -11.46 -1.73
N LYS A 70 8.23 -11.62 -3.02
CA LYS A 70 8.17 -12.95 -3.66
C LYS A 70 9.52 -13.40 -4.21
N LYS A 71 10.36 -12.46 -4.65
CA LYS A 71 11.63 -12.72 -5.35
C LYS A 71 12.86 -12.53 -4.48
N GLN A 72 12.72 -12.27 -3.18
CA GLN A 72 13.82 -11.97 -2.25
C GLN A 72 14.96 -13.00 -2.30
N THR A 73 14.65 -14.27 -2.54
CA THR A 73 15.65 -15.36 -2.62
C THR A 73 16.38 -15.43 -3.96
N ASP A 74 15.97 -14.66 -4.97
CA ASP A 74 16.56 -14.63 -6.30
C ASP A 74 16.58 -13.18 -6.86
N PRO A 75 17.62 -12.40 -6.51
CA PRO A 75 17.77 -11.02 -6.96
C PRO A 75 17.85 -10.89 -8.49
N LEU A 76 18.38 -11.90 -9.19
CA LEU A 76 18.47 -11.89 -10.66
C LEU A 76 17.08 -11.97 -11.29
N MET A 77 16.18 -12.76 -10.72
CA MET A 77 14.79 -12.84 -11.18
C MET A 77 14.02 -11.56 -10.90
N PHE A 78 14.31 -10.86 -9.80
CA PHE A 78 13.72 -9.55 -9.53
C PHE A 78 14.11 -8.53 -10.63
N GLU A 79 15.40 -8.38 -10.91
CA GLU A 79 15.87 -7.44 -11.94
C GLU A 79 15.38 -7.80 -13.34
N ARG A 80 15.37 -9.10 -13.69
CA ARG A 80 14.85 -9.56 -14.99
C ARG A 80 13.37 -9.29 -15.18
N SER A 81 12.59 -9.15 -14.09
CA SER A 81 11.15 -8.89 -14.16
C SER A 81 10.81 -7.45 -14.53
N LYS A 82 11.79 -6.53 -14.47
CA LYS A 82 11.64 -5.12 -14.83
C LYS A 82 11.78 -4.89 -16.34
N PRO A 83 11.20 -3.79 -16.88
CA PRO A 83 10.32 -2.85 -16.20
C PRO A 83 8.95 -3.46 -15.88
N LEU A 84 8.31 -2.95 -14.82
CA LEU A 84 6.93 -3.30 -14.49
C LEU A 84 5.98 -2.40 -15.28
N GLU A 85 4.90 -2.95 -15.82
CA GLU A 85 3.80 -2.20 -16.42
C GLU A 85 2.65 -2.16 -15.41
N LEU A 86 2.37 -1.00 -14.82
CA LEU A 86 1.26 -0.83 -13.89
C LEU A 86 -0.08 -1.07 -14.60
N GLY A 87 -0.98 -1.76 -13.91
CA GLY A 87 -2.34 -2.00 -14.36
C GLY A 87 -3.35 -1.33 -13.42
N LYS A 88 -4.37 -2.11 -13.05
CA LYS A 88 -5.47 -1.65 -12.20
C LYS A 88 -4.97 -1.38 -10.78
N VAL A 89 -5.36 -0.24 -10.22
CA VAL A 89 -5.11 0.12 -8.83
C VAL A 89 -6.44 0.38 -8.12
N VAL A 90 -6.67 -0.36 -7.04
CA VAL A 90 -7.80 -0.16 -6.12
C VAL A 90 -7.22 0.14 -4.75
N VAL A 91 -7.80 1.10 -4.03
CA VAL A 91 -7.34 1.54 -2.72
C VAL A 91 -8.44 1.30 -1.71
N GLN A 92 -8.15 0.58 -0.62
CA GLN A 92 -9.01 0.50 0.53
C GLN A 92 -8.70 1.64 1.49
N THR A 93 -9.75 2.36 1.88
CA THR A 93 -9.71 3.53 2.77
C THR A 93 -10.78 3.35 3.86
N ARG A 94 -10.64 4.10 4.97
CA ARG A 94 -11.64 4.06 6.04
C ARG A 94 -12.90 4.87 5.72
N GLY A 95 -12.75 5.93 4.93
CA GLY A 95 -13.85 6.78 4.50
C GLY A 95 -13.94 6.82 2.98
N VAL A 96 -15.07 7.34 2.49
CA VAL A 96 -15.29 7.60 1.06
C VAL A 96 -14.28 8.63 0.60
N VAL A 97 -13.59 8.31 -0.49
CA VAL A 97 -12.71 9.24 -1.20
C VAL A 97 -13.10 9.26 -2.67
N ASP A 98 -13.04 10.42 -3.29
CA ASP A 98 -13.52 10.65 -4.66
C ASP A 98 -12.39 11.07 -5.62
N SER A 99 -11.15 11.20 -5.12
CA SER A 99 -10.00 11.61 -5.92
C SER A 99 -8.67 11.09 -5.40
N LEU A 100 -7.67 11.01 -6.30
CA LEU A 100 -6.28 10.74 -5.93
C LEU A 100 -5.75 11.70 -4.84
N LYS A 101 -6.10 12.99 -4.88
CA LYS A 101 -5.63 13.96 -3.89
C LYS A 101 -6.05 13.61 -2.46
N GLU A 102 -7.26 13.08 -2.30
CA GLU A 102 -7.75 12.63 -1.00
C GLU A 102 -6.98 11.38 -0.55
N VAL A 103 -6.73 10.44 -1.46
CA VAL A 103 -5.90 9.25 -1.17
C VAL A 103 -4.48 9.63 -0.72
N GLU A 104 -3.87 10.65 -1.32
CA GLU A 104 -2.54 11.13 -0.95
C GLU A 104 -2.49 11.76 0.46
N LEU A 105 -3.60 12.34 0.91
CA LEU A 105 -3.73 12.94 2.25
C LEU A 105 -4.00 11.92 3.36
N LEU A 106 -4.38 10.68 3.02
CA LEU A 106 -4.64 9.65 4.02
C LEU A 106 -3.35 9.12 4.64
N ASP A 107 -3.31 9.03 5.97
CA ASP A 107 -2.21 8.35 6.66
C ASP A 107 -2.19 6.85 6.38
N ASN A 108 -3.38 6.23 6.37
CA ASN A 108 -3.55 4.80 6.29
C ASN A 108 -4.36 4.39 5.05
N ALA A 109 -3.83 3.45 4.27
CA ALA A 109 -4.49 2.92 3.08
C ALA A 109 -3.94 1.53 2.71
N VAL A 110 -4.75 0.69 2.05
CA VAL A 110 -4.28 -0.55 1.42
C VAL A 110 -4.42 -0.45 -0.09
N PHE A 111 -3.32 -0.59 -0.82
CA PHE A 111 -3.28 -0.54 -2.28
C PHE A 111 -3.26 -1.96 -2.84
N PHE A 112 -4.16 -2.23 -3.78
CA PHE A 112 -4.27 -3.45 -4.55
C PHE A 112 -3.88 -3.11 -5.99
N ILE A 113 -2.69 -3.54 -6.40
CA ILE A 113 -2.05 -3.14 -7.65
C ILE A 113 -1.89 -4.38 -8.52
N THR A 114 -2.47 -4.38 -9.72
CA THR A 114 -2.04 -5.34 -10.76
C THR A 114 -0.89 -4.74 -11.55
N PHE A 115 0.07 -5.57 -11.94
CA PHE A 115 1.18 -5.14 -12.79
C PHE A 115 1.68 -6.30 -13.65
N LYS A 116 2.18 -6.00 -14.85
CA LYS A 116 2.87 -7.00 -15.67
C LYS A 116 4.38 -6.86 -15.49
N THR A 117 5.04 -8.00 -15.51
CA THR A 117 6.50 -8.08 -15.61
C THR A 117 6.92 -8.15 -17.07
N SER A 118 8.20 -7.90 -17.35
CA SER A 118 8.81 -8.04 -18.68
C SER A 118 8.58 -9.42 -19.34
N CYS A 119 8.35 -10.47 -18.55
CA CYS A 119 8.01 -11.81 -19.05
C CYS A 119 6.53 -11.99 -19.42
N GLY A 120 5.74 -10.91 -19.40
CA GLY A 120 4.32 -10.89 -19.79
C GLY A 120 3.35 -11.44 -18.76
N ARG A 121 3.83 -11.94 -17.61
CA ARG A 121 2.95 -12.40 -16.52
C ARG A 121 2.35 -11.22 -15.78
N VAL A 122 1.04 -11.29 -15.54
CA VAL A 122 0.31 -10.39 -14.63
C VAL A 122 0.53 -10.87 -13.21
N TRP A 123 0.80 -9.93 -12.32
CA TRP A 123 0.98 -10.10 -10.90
C TRP A 123 0.04 -9.19 -10.15
N LYS A 124 -0.17 -9.51 -8.88
CA LYS A 124 -1.01 -8.76 -7.96
C LYS A 124 -0.18 -8.46 -6.72
N GLY A 125 -0.07 -7.18 -6.39
CA GLY A 125 0.62 -6.67 -5.21
C GLY A 125 -0.35 -6.01 -4.25
N ILE A 126 -0.24 -6.32 -2.97
CA ILE A 126 -0.93 -5.62 -1.89
C ILE A 126 0.12 -4.85 -1.11
N ILE A 127 -0.13 -3.55 -0.91
CA ILE A 127 0.68 -2.68 -0.07
C ILE A 127 -0.19 -2.04 0.99
N ARG A 128 0.12 -2.27 2.26
CA ARG A 128 -0.47 -1.54 3.37
C ARG A 128 0.46 -0.41 3.76
N ARG A 129 -0.03 0.82 3.60
CA ARG A 129 0.64 2.05 4.02
C ARG A 129 0.03 2.49 5.34
N THR A 130 0.87 2.74 6.33
CA THR A 130 0.43 3.31 7.61
C THR A 130 1.40 4.38 8.11
N ARG A 131 0.85 5.37 8.81
CA ARG A 131 1.60 6.40 9.54
C ARG A 131 1.11 6.44 10.99
N ASP A 132 2.00 6.81 11.89
CA ASP A 132 1.75 6.86 13.33
C ASP A 132 1.50 8.28 13.86
N GLY A 133 1.38 9.26 12.95
CA GLY A 133 1.22 10.69 13.25
C GLY A 133 2.53 11.49 13.26
N ILE A 134 3.69 10.83 13.21
CA ILE A 134 4.99 11.48 13.08
C ILE A 134 5.34 11.59 11.58
N PRO A 135 5.59 12.80 11.03
CA PRO A 135 5.78 13.01 9.59
C PRO A 135 6.87 12.14 8.95
N GLU A 136 7.95 11.89 9.69
CA GLU A 136 9.12 11.11 9.24
C GLU A 136 8.85 9.60 9.25
N HIS A 137 7.78 9.14 9.90
CA HIS A 137 7.47 7.74 10.08
C HIS A 137 6.50 7.25 8.99
N LEU A 138 6.89 6.16 8.33
CA LEU A 138 6.11 5.47 7.32
C LEU A 138 6.38 3.97 7.43
N SER A 139 5.32 3.19 7.58
CA SER A 139 5.39 1.73 7.48
C SER A 139 4.75 1.27 6.18
N LEU A 140 5.48 0.40 5.45
CA LEU A 140 5.02 -0.26 4.25
C LEU A 140 5.13 -1.77 4.45
N GLU A 141 3.99 -2.44 4.42
CA GLU A 141 3.92 -3.89 4.44
C GLU A 141 3.41 -4.39 3.09
N ALA A 142 4.00 -5.47 2.58
CA ALA A 142 3.80 -5.90 1.22
C ALA A 142 3.54 -7.41 1.12
N LYS A 143 2.66 -7.79 0.20
CA LYS A 143 2.36 -9.18 -0.16
C LYS A 143 2.18 -9.26 -1.67
N CYS A 144 2.67 -10.33 -2.30
CA CYS A 144 2.56 -10.48 -3.74
C CYS A 144 2.20 -11.91 -4.16
N PHE A 145 1.38 -11.99 -5.20
CA PHE A 145 0.86 -13.23 -5.77
C PHE A 145 0.78 -13.12 -7.30
N THR A 146 0.87 -14.29 -7.94
CA THR A 146 0.67 -14.50 -9.38
C THR A 146 -0.78 -14.82 -9.65
#